data_AF-A0A183KGI8-F1
#
_entry.id   AF-A0A183KGI8-F1
#
_cell.length_a   1.000
_cell.length_b   1.000
_cell.length_c   1.000
_cell.angle_alpha   90.00
_cell.angle_beta   90.00
_cell.angle_gamma   90.00
#
_symmetry.space_group_name_H-M   'P 1'
#
loop_
_entity.id
_entity.type
_entity.pdbx_description
1 polymer ?
#
loop_
_entity_poly.entity_id
_entity_poly.type
_entity_poly.pdbx_seq_one_letter_code
_entity_poly.pdbx_strand_id
1 'polypeptide(L)'
;MEATLLWGHLAPTCPDTLGGYPMTNVDPLLLRSSSTSSAQNFSPDYPDIYIAGCQSEDQPSWRRARLKWSEEIDKNNCGCLLVSVPRFDSTFSFVLINLKSLDCRVVRFDSSLLDEN
;
A
#
# COMPACT_ATOMS: atom_id res chain seq x y z
N MET A 1 -1.76 -3.32 6.42
CA MET A 1 -2.15 -2.68 5.14
C MET A 1 -3.66 -2.52 5.00
N GLU A 2 -4.45 -3.58 4.88
CA GLU A 2 -5.91 -3.39 4.64
C GLU A 2 -6.63 -2.71 5.82
N ALA A 3 -6.24 -3.01 7.06
CA ALA A 3 -6.79 -2.35 8.24
C ALA A 3 -6.44 -0.85 8.29
N THR A 4 -5.25 -0.45 7.87
CA THR A 4 -4.85 0.98 7.85
C THR A 4 -5.67 1.77 6.82
N LEU A 5 -6.06 1.14 5.70
CA LEU A 5 -7.04 1.72 4.78
C LEU A 5 -8.46 1.77 5.38
N LEU A 6 -8.90 0.73 6.09
CA LEU A 6 -10.21 0.71 6.74
C LEU A 6 -10.34 1.81 7.78
N TRP A 7 -9.30 2.01 8.59
CA TRP A 7 -9.26 3.05 9.62
C TRP A 7 -9.04 4.45 9.03
N GLY A 8 -8.60 4.55 7.77
CA GLY A 8 -8.23 5.82 7.17
C GLY A 8 -7.01 6.45 7.84
N HIS A 9 -6.09 5.64 8.37
CA HIS A 9 -4.92 6.12 9.10
C HIS A 9 -3.69 5.27 8.82
N LEU A 10 -2.62 5.89 8.33
CA LEU A 10 -1.42 5.21 7.84
C LEU A 10 -0.62 4.54 8.97
N ALA A 11 -0.50 5.20 10.12
CA ALA A 11 0.17 4.66 11.30
C ALA A 11 -0.59 5.02 12.59
N PRO A 12 -1.68 4.30 12.92
CA PRO A 12 -2.58 4.64 14.05
C PRO A 12 -1.92 4.50 15.43
N THR A 13 -0.74 3.89 15.51
CA THR A 13 0.03 3.74 16.74
C THR A 13 1.09 4.82 16.91
N CYS A 14 1.16 5.80 16.00
CA CYS A 14 1.94 7.02 16.15
C CYS A 14 1.12 8.01 17.01
N PRO A 15 1.69 8.64 18.05
CA PRO A 15 3.10 8.67 18.42
C PRO A 15 3.55 7.60 19.44
N ASP A 16 2.63 6.78 19.95
CA ASP A 16 2.85 5.93 21.14
C ASP A 16 3.93 4.84 20.93
N THR A 17 3.84 4.06 19.85
CA THR A 17 4.80 2.98 19.54
C THR A 17 5.72 3.32 18.37
N LEU A 18 5.29 4.26 17.53
CA LEU A 18 6.08 4.79 16.42
C LEU A 18 6.29 6.28 16.68
N GLY A 19 7.54 6.69 16.88
CA GLY A 19 7.86 8.09 17.14
C GLY A 19 7.37 8.99 16.02
N GLY A 20 6.50 9.94 16.37
CA GLY A 20 5.99 10.97 15.47
C GLY A 20 6.58 12.33 15.80
N TYR A 21 6.70 13.19 14.79
CA TYR A 21 6.93 14.61 15.04
C TYR A 21 5.65 15.22 15.66
N PRO A 22 5.76 16.10 16.68
CA PRO A 22 4.59 16.69 17.33
C PRO A 22 3.86 17.65 16.39
N MET A 23 2.82 17.15 15.73
CA MET A 23 1.92 17.93 14.88
C MET A 23 0.85 18.61 15.73
N THR A 24 0.67 19.92 15.56
CA THR A 24 -0.24 20.70 16.42
C THR A 24 -1.63 20.92 15.83
N ASN A 25 -1.77 20.92 14.50
CA ASN A 25 -3.02 21.32 13.84
C ASN A 25 -3.67 20.22 13.00
N VAL A 26 -2.88 19.47 12.22
CA VAL A 26 -3.37 18.48 11.26
C VAL A 26 -2.47 17.27 11.32
N ASP A 27 -3.07 16.09 11.44
CA ASP A 27 -2.35 14.82 11.33
C ASP A 27 -2.11 14.48 9.85
N PRO A 28 -0.85 14.44 9.38
CA PRO A 28 -0.53 14.09 8.00
C PRO A 28 -0.69 12.59 7.69
N LEU A 29 -0.85 11.74 8.71
CA LEU A 29 -1.00 10.29 8.56
C LEU A 29 -2.46 9.87 8.33
N LEU A 30 -3.40 10.81 8.42
CA LEU A 30 -4.82 10.57 8.20
C LEU A 30 -5.16 10.65 6.70
N LEU A 31 -5.83 9.61 6.18
CA LEU A 31 -6.32 9.54 4.80
C LEU A 31 -7.65 10.30 4.71
N ARG A 32 -7.61 11.60 4.37
CA ARG A 32 -8.77 12.48 4.52
C ARG A 32 -9.74 12.35 3.37
N SER A 33 -11.02 12.26 3.76
CA SER A 33 -12.12 12.33 2.81
C SER A 33 -12.49 13.76 2.42
N SER A 34 -11.55 14.58 1.99
CA SER A 34 -11.83 15.99 1.68
C SER A 34 -12.34 16.20 0.26
N SER A 35 -13.56 15.78 -0.07
CA SER A 35 -14.29 16.39 -1.19
C SER A 35 -15.37 17.32 -0.64
N THR A 36 -15.24 18.59 -1.00
CA THR A 36 -16.25 19.67 -0.91
C THR A 36 -17.50 19.40 -1.77
N SER A 37 -17.76 18.14 -2.14
CA SER A 37 -18.91 17.71 -2.91
C SER A 37 -19.47 16.42 -2.31
N SER A 38 -20.72 16.49 -1.86
CA SER A 38 -21.55 15.39 -1.36
C SER A 38 -21.86 14.31 -2.40
N ALA A 39 -21.13 14.29 -3.52
CA ALA A 39 -21.35 13.44 -4.68
C ALA A 39 -20.29 12.33 -4.84
N GLN A 40 -19.25 12.30 -4.00
CA GLN A 40 -18.26 11.22 -4.02
C GLN A 40 -18.23 10.50 -2.66
N ASN A 41 -18.59 9.22 -2.68
CA ASN A 41 -18.51 8.30 -1.54
C ASN A 41 -17.07 7.83 -1.26
N PHE A 42 -16.07 8.56 -1.74
CA PHE A 42 -14.67 8.20 -1.61
C PHE A 42 -13.88 9.34 -1.01
N SER A 43 -12.94 8.96 -0.17
CA SER A 43 -11.91 9.86 0.28
C SER A 43 -10.99 10.20 -0.90
N PRO A 44 -10.78 11.47 -1.29
CA PRO A 44 -9.79 11.83 -2.32
C PRO A 44 -8.38 11.36 -1.99
N ASP A 45 -8.08 11.11 -0.71
CA ASP A 45 -6.81 10.54 -0.27
C ASP A 45 -6.81 8.99 -0.28
N TYR A 46 -7.87 8.31 -0.78
CA TYR A 46 -7.87 6.86 -0.92
C TYR A 46 -7.02 6.43 -2.12
N PRO A 47 -5.90 5.70 -1.90
CA PRO A 47 -4.96 5.45 -2.97
C PRO A 47 -5.43 4.34 -3.92
N ASP A 48 -5.12 4.48 -5.20
CA ASP A 48 -5.27 3.38 -6.18
C ASP A 48 -4.29 2.24 -5.91
N ILE A 49 -3.10 2.57 -5.40
CA ILE A 49 -2.02 1.62 -5.07
C ILE A 49 -1.46 1.96 -3.68
N TYR A 50 -1.41 0.97 -2.80
CA TYR A 50 -0.79 1.09 -1.48
C TYR A 50 0.35 0.08 -1.36
N ILE A 51 1.57 0.60 -1.29
CA ILE A 51 2.81 -0.17 -1.19
C ILE A 51 3.33 -0.14 0.24
N ALA A 52 3.63 -1.31 0.80
CA ALA A 52 4.41 -1.46 2.03
C ALA A 52 5.75 -2.10 1.70
N GLY A 53 6.84 -1.41 2.04
CA GLY A 53 8.21 -1.88 1.82
C GLY A 53 8.80 -2.61 3.03
N CYS A 54 9.99 -3.20 2.83
CA CYS A 54 10.75 -3.89 3.87
C CYS A 54 9.95 -4.94 4.64
N GLN A 55 9.04 -5.63 3.95
CA GLN A 55 8.21 -6.67 4.56
C GLN A 55 9.07 -7.90 4.86
N SER A 56 8.72 -8.61 5.93
CA SER A 56 9.51 -9.73 6.48
C SER A 56 9.46 -10.99 5.63
N GLU A 57 8.45 -11.11 4.78
CA GLU A 57 8.28 -12.23 3.87
C GLU A 57 9.33 -12.21 2.76
N ASP A 58 9.87 -13.36 2.38
CA ASP A 58 10.91 -13.44 1.34
C ASP A 58 10.37 -13.28 -0.09
N GLN A 59 9.05 -13.30 -0.26
CA GLN A 59 8.39 -13.19 -1.56
C GLN A 59 7.48 -11.96 -1.60
N PRO A 60 7.56 -11.14 -2.67
CA PRO A 60 6.61 -10.08 -2.88
C PRO A 60 5.21 -10.65 -3.05
N SER A 61 4.22 -9.94 -2.50
CA SER A 61 2.81 -10.32 -2.64
C SER A 61 1.95 -9.11 -2.93
N TRP A 62 0.88 -9.31 -3.68
CA TRP A 62 -0.07 -8.25 -3.98
C TRP A 62 -1.49 -8.80 -4.07
N ARG A 63 -2.45 -7.96 -3.73
CA ARG A 63 -3.88 -8.28 -3.84
C ARG A 63 -4.71 -7.02 -3.88
N ARG A 64 -5.97 -7.14 -4.34
CA ARG A 64 -6.96 -6.09 -4.16
C ARG A 64 -7.43 -6.03 -2.71
N ALA A 65 -7.59 -4.82 -2.19
CA ALA A 65 -8.33 -4.57 -0.96
C ALA A 65 -9.79 -5.01 -1.14
N ARG A 66 -10.36 -5.64 -0.12
CA ARG A 66 -11.75 -6.13 -0.07
C ARG A 66 -12.70 -5.12 0.55
N LEU A 67 -12.26 -3.87 0.69
CA LEU A 67 -13.05 -2.78 1.25
C LEU A 67 -14.11 -2.37 0.23
N LYS A 68 -15.37 -2.69 0.53
CA LYS A 68 -16.53 -2.29 -0.26
C LYS A 68 -17.11 -1.04 0.36
N TRP A 69 -17.00 0.08 -0.36
CA TRP A 69 -17.54 1.37 0.07
C TRP A 69 -18.93 1.66 -0.54
N SER A 70 -19.37 0.85 -1.52
CA SER A 70 -20.71 0.88 -2.09
C SER A 70 -21.08 -0.51 -2.61
N GLU A 71 -22.35 -0.90 -2.46
CA GLU A 71 -22.90 -2.17 -2.96
C GLU A 71 -23.05 -2.19 -4.49
N GLU A 72 -23.01 -1.03 -5.15
CA GLU A 72 -23.31 -0.86 -6.57
C GLU A 72 -22.07 -1.00 -7.49
N ILE A 73 -20.86 -1.08 -6.92
CA ILE A 73 -19.63 -1.07 -7.72
C ILE A 73 -19.23 -2.49 -8.09
N ASP A 74 -18.96 -2.68 -9.38
CA ASP A 74 -18.68 -3.93 -10.07
C ASP A 74 -17.69 -4.85 -9.33
N LYS A 75 -18.10 -6.11 -9.11
CA LYS A 75 -17.49 -7.07 -8.17
C LYS A 75 -16.03 -7.44 -8.45
N ASN A 76 -15.53 -7.12 -9.65
CA ASN A 76 -14.27 -7.68 -10.14
C ASN A 76 -13.06 -6.74 -10.08
N ASN A 77 -13.19 -5.44 -9.78
CA ASN A 77 -12.02 -4.56 -9.81
C ASN A 77 -12.06 -3.33 -8.88
N CYS A 78 -12.93 -3.33 -7.89
CA CYS A 78 -13.13 -2.19 -6.99
C CYS A 78 -12.31 -2.35 -5.71
N GLY A 79 -11.06 -1.86 -5.73
CA GLY A 79 -10.24 -1.78 -4.52
C GLY A 79 -8.80 -1.35 -4.78
N CYS A 80 -8.20 -0.69 -3.79
CA CYS A 80 -6.79 -0.34 -3.76
C CYS A 80 -5.93 -1.59 -4.03
N LEU A 81 -4.93 -1.48 -4.90
CA LEU A 81 -3.91 -2.51 -5.09
C LEU A 81 -2.94 -2.47 -3.90
N LEU A 82 -3.00 -3.48 -3.04
CA LEU A 82 -2.07 -3.64 -1.94
C LEU A 82 -0.85 -4.39 -2.44
N VAL A 83 0.35 -3.84 -2.25
CA VAL A 83 1.62 -4.46 -2.64
C VAL A 83 2.56 -4.52 -1.44
N SER A 84 2.94 -5.74 -1.06
CA SER A 84 3.96 -6.04 -0.06
C SER A 84 5.27 -6.29 -0.80
N VAL A 85 6.27 -5.45 -0.54
CA VAL A 85 7.61 -5.53 -1.13
C VAL A 85 8.59 -5.95 -0.05
N PRO A 86 9.33 -7.05 -0.26
CA PRO A 86 10.28 -7.55 0.72
C PRO A 86 11.54 -6.69 0.77
N ARG A 87 12.44 -7.03 1.69
CA ARG A 87 13.77 -6.44 1.78
C ARG A 87 14.65 -6.84 0.59
N PHE A 88 15.00 -5.86 -0.24
CA PHE A 88 15.81 -6.10 -1.45
C PHE A 88 17.18 -6.72 -1.12
N ASP A 89 17.81 -6.31 -0.02
CA ASP A 89 19.12 -6.81 0.42
C ASP A 89 19.11 -8.31 0.80
N SER A 90 17.93 -8.87 1.10
CA SER A 90 17.77 -10.28 1.42
C SER A 90 17.24 -11.09 0.24
N THR A 91 16.32 -10.53 -0.54
CA THR A 91 15.60 -11.27 -1.60
C THR A 91 16.13 -11.04 -3.01
N PHE A 92 16.93 -9.99 -3.20
CA PHE A 92 17.39 -9.48 -4.50
C PHE A 92 16.23 -9.33 -5.50
N SER A 93 15.06 -8.93 -5.01
CA SER A 93 13.84 -8.86 -5.81
C SER A 93 13.09 -7.55 -5.66
N PHE A 94 12.42 -7.13 -6.74
CA PHE A 94 11.55 -5.96 -6.77
C PHE A 94 10.29 -6.24 -7.60
N VAL A 95 9.28 -5.37 -7.46
CA VAL A 95 7.98 -5.51 -8.14
C VAL A 95 7.83 -4.43 -9.20
N LEU A 96 7.58 -4.83 -10.44
CA LEU A 96 7.15 -3.96 -11.54
C LEU A 96 5.63 -3.91 -11.57
N ILE A 97 5.07 -2.70 -11.53
CA ILE A 97 3.62 -2.47 -11.58
C ILE A 97 3.28 -1.78 -12.89
N ASN A 98 2.38 -2.38 -13.68
CA ASN A 98 1.82 -1.74 -14.84
C ASN A 98 0.77 -0.72 -14.39
N LEU A 99 1.00 0.57 -14.60
CA LEU A 99 0.08 1.61 -14.12
C LEU A 99 -1.28 1.62 -14.84
N LYS A 100 -1.38 1.04 -16.04
CA LYS A 100 -2.64 0.97 -16.79
C LYS A 100 -3.49 -0.23 -16.39
N SER A 101 -2.89 -1.41 -16.26
CA SER A 101 -3.63 -2.64 -15.92
C SER A 101 -3.61 -2.97 -14.43
N LEU A 102 -2.69 -2.35 -13.68
CA LEU A 102 -2.37 -2.68 -12.28
C LEU A 102 -1.87 -4.12 -12.08
N ASP A 103 -1.34 -4.73 -13.15
CA ASP A 103 -0.65 -6.02 -13.07
C ASP A 103 0.74 -5.85 -12.45
N CYS A 104 1.06 -6.75 -11.53
CA CYS A 104 2.37 -6.81 -10.88
C CYS A 104 3.20 -7.97 -11.46
N ARG A 105 4.51 -7.73 -11.63
CA ARG A 105 5.50 -8.75 -11.99
C ARG A 105 6.69 -8.66 -11.06
N VAL A 106 7.17 -9.81 -10.61
CA VAL A 106 8.41 -9.88 -9.81
C VAL A 106 9.61 -9.97 -10.74
N VAL A 107 10.63 -9.17 -10.46
CA VAL A 107 11.95 -9.31 -11.05
C VAL A 107 12.91 -9.68 -9.94
N ARG A 108 13.71 -10.73 -10.16
CA ARG A 108 14.73 -11.20 -9.22
C ARG A 108 16.08 -11.18 -9.92
N PHE A 109 17.08 -10.66 -9.23
CA PHE A 109 18.47 -10.75 -9.65
C PHE A 109 19.08 -12.02 -9.07
N ASP A 110 19.83 -12.73 -9.91
CA ASP A 110 20.64 -13.85 -9.48
C ASP A 110 22.07 -13.34 -9.25
N SER A 111 22.57 -13.53 -8.03
CA SER A 111 23.93 -13.15 -7.62
C SER A 111 24.91 -14.32 -7.63
N SER A 112 24.47 -15.54 -7.99
CA SER A 112 25.32 -16.75 -7.93
C SER A 112 26.63 -16.61 -8.71
N LEU A 113 26.64 -15.83 -9.79
CA LEU A 113 27.84 -15.55 -10.60
C LEU A 113 28.87 -14.63 -9.92
N LEU A 114 28.51 -13.98 -8.81
CA LEU A 114 29.41 -13.10 -8.04
C LEU A 114 30.11 -13.84 -6.89
N ASP A 115 29.61 -15.03 -6.53
CA ASP A 115 30.11 -15.83 -5.40
C ASP A 115 31.23 -16.82 -5.81
N GLU A 116 31.57 -16.89 -7.11
CA GLU A 116 32.73 -17.65 -7.60
C GLU A 116 34.05 -16.88 -7.35
N ASN A 117 34.58 -16.99 -6.13
CA ASN A 117 35.97 -16.63 -5.77
C ASN A 117 36.56 -17.62 -4.78
#